data_AF-A0A8C8YTK9-F1
#
_entry.id   AF-A0A8C8YTK9-F1
#
_cell.length_a   1.000
_cell.length_b   1.000
_cell.length_c   1.000
_cell.angle_alpha   90.00
_cell.angle_beta   90.00
_cell.angle_gamma   90.00
#
_symmetry.space_group_name_H-M   'P 1'
#
loop_
_entity.id
_entity.type
_entity.pdbx_description
1 polymer ?
#
loop_
_entity_poly.entity_id
_entity_poly.type
_entity_poly.pdbx_seq_one_letter_code
_entity_poly.pdbx_strand_id
1 'polypeptide(L)' 'MECPHLSSSVCIAPDSAKFPNGSPSSWCCSVCRSNKSPWVCLTCSSVHCGRIWGT' A
#
# COMPACT_ATOMS: atom_id res chain seq x y z
N MET A 1 20.86 2.56 1.06
CA MET A 1 20.77 1.18 1.58
C MET A 1 19.39 0.68 1.26
N GLU A 2 19.29 -0.39 0.48
CA GLU A 2 18.04 -1.09 0.22
C GLU A 2 17.66 -1.97 1.41
N CYS A 3 16.37 -2.12 1.68
CA CYS A 3 15.92 -2.99 2.75
C CYS A 3 16.21 -4.45 2.36
N PRO A 4 16.90 -5.25 3.19
CA PRO A 4 17.18 -6.65 2.87
C PRO A 4 15.91 -7.49 2.70
N HIS A 5 14.79 -7.04 3.27
CA HIS A 5 13.48 -7.66 3.12
C HIS A 5 12.79 -7.34 1.80
N LEU A 6 13.30 -6.40 0.99
CA LEU A 6 12.63 -5.91 -0.22
C LEU A 6 12.34 -7.06 -1.20
N SER A 7 13.34 -7.89 -1.50
CA SER A 7 13.19 -9.01 -2.43
C SER A 7 12.19 -10.06 -1.93
N SER A 8 12.11 -10.29 -0.61
CA SER A 8 11.19 -11.28 -0.04
C SER A 8 9.77 -10.72 0.19
N SER A 9 9.62 -9.41 0.35
CA SER A 9 8.35 -8.77 0.70
C SER A 9 7.56 -8.33 -0.53
N VAL A 10 8.25 -8.11 -1.65
CA VAL A 10 7.63 -7.74 -2.93
C VAL A 10 7.32 -9.02 -3.70
N CYS A 11 6.07 -9.48 -3.60
CA CYS A 11 5.59 -10.63 -4.36
C CYS A 11 4.87 -10.22 -5.66
N ILE A 12 4.69 -8.92 -5.86
CA ILE A 12 4.00 -8.36 -7.01
C ILE A 12 5.05 -7.81 -7.95
N ALA A 13 5.12 -8.35 -9.18
CA ALA A 13 5.79 -7.67 -10.27
C ALA A 13 5.15 -6.27 -10.39
N PRO A 14 5.94 -5.18 -10.52
CA PRO A 14 5.43 -3.81 -10.60
C PRO A 14 4.72 -3.58 -11.93
N ASP A 15 3.62 -4.29 -12.15
CA ASP A 15 2.71 -4.06 -13.24
C ASP A 15 1.71 -3.01 -12.78
N SER A 16 1.72 -1.87 -13.48
CA SER A 16 0.88 -0.72 -13.14
C SER A 16 -0.61 -1.06 -13.12
N ALA A 17 -1.05 -2.13 -13.79
CA ALA A 17 -2.47 -2.52 -13.82
C ALA A 17 -2.93 -3.20 -12.53
N LYS A 18 -2.01 -3.65 -11.66
CA LYS A 18 -2.35 -4.24 -10.36
C LYS A 18 -2.62 -3.17 -9.28
N PHE A 19 -2.17 -1.94 -9.49
CA PHE A 19 -2.36 -0.86 -8.54
C PHE A 19 -3.70 -0.14 -8.76
N PRO A 20 -4.34 0.33 -7.67
CA PRO A 20 -5.56 1.10 -7.78
C PRO A 20 -5.32 2.39 -8.57
N ASN A 21 -6.21 2.66 -9.52
CA ASN A 21 -6.09 3.82 -10.41
C ASN A 21 -6.33 5.14 -9.65
N GLY A 22 -5.73 6.22 -10.13
CA GLY A 22 -5.85 7.56 -9.54
C GLY A 22 -4.76 7.88 -8.52
N SER A 23 -4.83 9.09 -7.96
CA SER A 23 -3.83 9.59 -7.01
C SER A 23 -3.91 8.87 -5.66
N PRO A 24 -2.79 8.66 -4.95
CA PRO A 24 -2.78 8.00 -3.64
C PRO A 24 -3.78 8.58 -2.64
N SER A 25 -4.00 9.89 -2.65
CA SER A 25 -4.98 10.58 -1.79
C SER A 25 -6.44 10.16 -2.02
N SER A 26 -6.75 9.55 -3.17
CA SER A 26 -8.09 9.03 -3.49
C SER A 26 -8.27 7.57 -3.10
N TRP A 27 -7.22 6.88 -2.66
CA TRP A 27 -7.31 5.49 -2.27
C TRP A 27 -7.93 5.34 -0.89
N CYS A 28 -8.77 4.31 -0.72
CA CYS A 28 -9.41 4.00 0.54
C CYS A 28 -8.91 2.67 1.08
N CYS A 29 -8.69 2.58 2.40
CA CYS A 29 -8.37 1.34 3.09
C CYS A 29 -9.43 0.27 2.80
N SER A 30 -9.00 -0.93 2.40
CA SER A 30 -9.88 -2.06 2.11
C SER A 30 -10.67 -2.55 3.33
N VAL A 31 -10.22 -2.20 4.55
CA VAL A 31 -10.87 -2.63 5.81
C VAL A 31 -11.81 -1.55 6.34
N CYS A 32 -11.32 -0.34 6.61
CA CYS A 32 -12.08 0.72 7.29
C CYS A 32 -12.57 1.84 6.35
N ARG A 33 -12.28 1.75 5.04
CA ARG A 33 -12.64 2.74 4.01
C ARG A 33 -12.10 4.17 4.22
N SER A 34 -11.20 4.38 5.19
CA SER A 34 -10.53 5.67 5.37
C SER A 34 -9.56 5.96 4.22
N ASN A 35 -9.56 7.20 3.76
CA ASN A 35 -8.58 7.74 2.81
C ASN A 35 -7.41 8.46 3.49
N LYS A 36 -7.34 8.42 4.83
CA LYS A 36 -6.25 9.04 5.59
C LYS A 36 -5.00 8.16 5.55
N SER A 37 -3.89 8.73 5.11
CA SER A 37 -2.57 8.06 5.03
C SER A 37 -2.65 6.68 4.38
N PRO A 38 -3.08 6.57 3.11
CA PRO A 38 -3.21 5.29 2.44
C PRO A 38 -1.85 4.74 2.01
N TRP A 39 -1.68 3.43 2.14
CA TRP A 39 -0.50 2.66 1.74
C TRP A 39 -0.93 1.45 0.94
N VAL A 40 -0.19 1.13 -0.11
CA VAL A 40 -0.39 -0.13 -0.84
C VAL A 40 0.54 -1.20 -0.33
N CYS A 41 0.02 -2.41 -0.14
CA CYS A 41 0.83 -3.56 0.21
C CYS A 41 1.50 -4.15 -1.06
N LEU A 42 2.83 -4.13 -1.11
CA LEU A 42 3.61 -4.68 -2.24
C LEU A 42 3.56 -6.22 -2.33
N THR A 43 2.95 -6.88 -1.35
CA THR A 43 2.74 -8.33 -1.34
C THR A 43 1.37 -8.72 -1.92
N CYS A 44 0.30 -7.97 -1.59
CA CYS A 44 -1.08 -8.33 -1.94
C CYS A 44 -1.88 -7.27 -2.71
N SER A 45 -1.29 -6.12 -3.07
CA SER A 45 -1.89 -5.01 -3.84
C SER A 45 -3.08 -4.29 -3.17
N SER A 46 -3.47 -4.71 -1.97
CA SER A 46 -4.53 -4.07 -1.20
C SER A 46 -4.06 -2.74 -0.60
N VAL A 47 -4.99 -1.79 -0.50
CA VAL A 47 -4.76 -0.51 0.18
C VAL A 47 -5.12 -0.65 1.66
N HIS A 48 -4.22 -0.19 2.52
CA HIS A 48 -4.41 -0.12 3.95
C HIS A 48 -4.15 1.31 4.42
N CYS A 49 -4.90 1.78 5.41
CA CYS A 49 -4.53 3.01 6.10
C CYS A 49 -3.33 2.75 7.01
N GLY A 50 -2.38 3.67 7.04
CA GLY A 50 -1.25 3.61 7.96
C GLY A 50 -1.74 3.67 9.40
N ARG A 51 -1.09 2.94 10.30
CA ARG A 51 -1.30 3.16 11.74
C ARG A 51 -0.71 4.53 12.07
N ILE A 52 -1.51 5.40 12.66
CA ILE A 52 -0.98 6.57 13.36
C ILE A 52 -0.19 6.05 14.57
N TRP A 53 1.12 5.92 14.43
CA TRP A 53 1.99 5.70 15.57
C TRP A 53 2.16 7.05 16.27
N GLY A 54 1.37 7.28 17.32
CA GLY A 54 1.45 8.49 18.13
C GLY A 54 0.12 9.22 18.32
N THR A 55 -0.80 8.60 19.07
CA THR A 55 -1.72 9.24 20.05
C THR A 55 -2.10 8.18 21.07
#